data_AF-H3D6M4-F1
#
_entry.id   AF-H3D6M4-F1
#
_cell.length_a   1.000
_cell.length_b   1.000
_cell.length_c   1.000
_cell.angle_alpha   90.00
_cell.angle_beta   90.00
_cell.angle_gamma   90.00
#
_symmetry.space_group_name_H-M   'P 1'
#
loop_
_entity.id
_entity.type
_entity.pdbx_description
1 polymer ?
#
loop_
_entity_poly.entity_id
_entity_poly.type
_entity_poly.pdbx_seq_one_letter_code
_entity_poly.pdbx_strand_id
1 'polypeptide(L)'
;LWGLLMATRAARQRNQMPPCYYEGFLEKRSFRDKTSRKLWTCLCGNTLFFFNDKKDTDYIETLDLSRLISVTDDSSPDRNLDAARLNLQMKDGNIKITVPSAEARELWKGFIHSVTELSLPSSLNLLPGQIHMLKEAIEQEKVQPQADMPACYYNVSRLEAMLLLERESEKGNLLLRPGRNGSSFAVTTRQDLDGSSIFKHYLVTRMHDGRFSIEVENPVPCATLHDVVTFLVDKTEGALAPLVLEEAYEKSITGARPPPPPRLCPPNQVAP
;
A
#
# COMPACT_ATOMS: atom_id res chain seq x y z
N LEU A 1 39.33 -14.46 -18.86
CA LEU A 1 38.51 -15.35 -17.99
C LEU A 1 37.90 -14.50 -16.87
N TRP A 2 36.91 -13.67 -17.21
CA TRP A 2 36.11 -12.94 -16.21
C TRP A 2 34.80 -13.72 -16.04
N GLY A 3 34.69 -14.44 -14.92
CA GLY A 3 33.50 -15.21 -14.56
C GLY A 3 32.43 -14.27 -14.02
N LEU A 4 31.27 -14.31 -14.67
CA LEU A 4 29.99 -13.75 -14.26
C LEU A 4 29.75 -13.92 -12.74
N LEU A 5 29.74 -12.80 -12.01
CA LEU A 5 28.94 -12.71 -10.78
C LEU A 5 27.50 -12.44 -11.22
N MET A 6 26.72 -13.51 -11.37
CA MET A 6 25.27 -13.41 -11.51
C MET A 6 24.72 -12.82 -10.22
N ALA A 7 24.40 -11.53 -10.25
CA ALA A 7 23.65 -10.86 -9.20
C ALA A 7 22.26 -11.53 -9.10
N THR A 8 22.14 -12.48 -8.18
CA THR A 8 20.85 -12.99 -7.71
C THR A 8 20.05 -11.80 -7.20
N ARG A 9 19.07 -11.36 -7.98
CA ARG A 9 18.02 -10.44 -7.53
C ARG A 9 17.39 -11.08 -6.30
N ALA A 10 17.54 -10.44 -5.14
CA ALA A 10 16.96 -10.91 -3.90
C ALA A 10 15.43 -10.96 -4.06
N ALA A 11 14.89 -12.16 -4.25
CA ALA A 11 13.46 -12.40 -4.21
C ALA A 11 13.00 -12.17 -2.77
N ARG A 12 12.06 -11.22 -2.58
CA ARG A 12 11.47 -10.96 -1.27
C ARG A 12 10.30 -11.90 -1.04
N GLN A 13 10.29 -12.51 0.14
CA GLN A 13 9.38 -13.56 0.58
C GLN A 13 7.93 -13.06 0.68
N ARG A 14 6.97 -13.92 0.31
CA ARG A 14 5.50 -13.72 0.43
C ARG A 14 5.01 -13.25 1.81
N ASN A 15 5.77 -13.52 2.88
CA ASN A 15 5.44 -13.11 4.25
C ASN A 15 5.70 -11.61 4.55
N GLN A 16 6.33 -10.87 3.63
CA GLN A 16 6.57 -9.42 3.75
C GLN A 16 5.62 -8.59 2.88
N MET A 17 4.60 -9.22 2.28
CA MET A 17 3.72 -8.55 1.33
C MET A 17 2.51 -7.90 2.03
N PRO A 18 2.01 -6.77 1.50
CA PRO A 18 0.71 -6.22 1.89
C PRO A 18 -0.43 -7.25 1.80
N PRO A 19 -1.57 -7.01 2.48
CA PRO A 19 -2.76 -7.84 2.34
C PRO A 19 -3.10 -8.03 0.86
N CYS A 20 -3.35 -9.27 0.46
CA CYS A 20 -3.77 -9.60 -0.89
C CYS A 20 -5.27 -9.37 -1.02
N TYR A 21 -5.66 -8.43 -1.87
CA TYR A 21 -7.06 -8.08 -2.11
C TYR A 21 -7.73 -9.03 -3.10
N TYR A 22 -6.99 -9.44 -4.12
CA TYR A 22 -7.49 -10.32 -5.16
C TYR A 22 -6.35 -11.12 -5.79
N GLU A 23 -6.58 -12.40 -6.08
CA GLU A 23 -5.59 -13.29 -6.67
C GLU A 23 -6.18 -14.18 -7.76
N GLY A 24 -5.37 -14.53 -8.74
CA GLY A 24 -5.78 -15.42 -9.82
C GLY A 24 -4.74 -15.55 -10.92
N PHE A 25 -4.95 -16.51 -11.82
CA PHE A 25 -4.06 -16.71 -12.96
C PHE A 25 -4.28 -15.64 -14.02
N LEU A 26 -3.18 -15.01 -14.44
CA LEU A 26 -3.14 -14.07 -15.55
C LEU A 26 -2.10 -14.50 -16.57
N GLU A 27 -2.44 -14.32 -17.84
CA GLU A 27 -1.52 -14.53 -18.94
C GLU A 27 -0.97 -13.20 -19.42
N LYS A 28 0.33 -12.98 -19.16
CA LYS A 28 1.04 -11.77 -19.53
C LYS A 28 1.93 -12.04 -20.73
N ARG A 29 1.87 -11.18 -21.74
CA ARG A 29 2.86 -11.20 -22.83
C ARG A 29 4.15 -10.52 -22.35
N SER A 30 5.24 -11.28 -22.36
CA SER A 30 6.57 -10.72 -22.08
C SER A 30 7.01 -9.82 -23.23
N PHE A 31 7.57 -8.64 -22.89
CA PHE A 31 8.20 -7.75 -23.87
C PHE A 31 9.42 -8.40 -24.55
N ARG A 32 10.10 -9.34 -23.85
CA ARG A 32 11.33 -9.98 -24.33
C ARG A 32 11.10 -11.18 -25.24
N ASP A 33 10.13 -12.04 -24.90
CA ASP A 33 10.09 -13.39 -25.49
C ASP A 33 8.95 -13.63 -26.49
N LYS A 34 8.05 -12.65 -26.72
CA LYS A 34 6.83 -12.80 -27.55
C LYS A 34 5.87 -13.94 -27.15
N THR A 35 6.23 -14.80 -26.19
CA THR A 35 5.39 -15.86 -25.64
C THR A 35 4.56 -15.34 -24.47
N SER A 36 3.25 -15.62 -24.46
CA SER A 36 2.42 -15.43 -23.28
C SER A 36 2.82 -16.44 -22.20
N ARG A 37 2.96 -15.98 -20.97
CA ARG A 37 3.19 -16.85 -19.81
C ARG A 37 2.01 -16.71 -18.86
N LYS A 38 1.46 -17.86 -18.45
CA LYS A 38 0.47 -17.95 -17.38
C LYS A 38 1.19 -17.86 -16.04
N LEU A 39 0.81 -16.88 -15.24
CA LEU A 39 1.42 -16.55 -13.96
C LEU A 39 0.33 -16.41 -12.90
N TRP A 40 0.60 -16.90 -11.69
CA TRP A 40 -0.26 -16.60 -10.55
C TRP A 40 -0.03 -15.13 -10.18
N THR A 41 -1.10 -14.34 -10.09
CA THR A 41 -1.00 -12.91 -9.81
C THR A 41 -1.76 -12.58 -8.54
N CYS A 42 -1.13 -11.83 -7.65
CA CYS A 42 -1.75 -11.27 -6.45
C CYS A 42 -1.76 -9.74 -6.55
N LEU A 43 -2.92 -9.13 -6.31
CA LEU A 43 -3.05 -7.69 -6.11
C LEU A 43 -2.89 -7.38 -4.63
N CYS A 44 -1.78 -6.73 -4.28
CA CYS A 44 -1.46 -6.34 -2.91
C CYS A 44 -1.09 -4.85 -2.92
N GLY A 45 -1.80 -4.04 -2.15
CA GLY A 45 -1.65 -2.60 -2.24
C GLY A 45 -1.98 -2.07 -3.64
N ASN A 46 -1.17 -1.11 -4.11
CA ASN A 46 -1.22 -0.59 -5.48
C ASN A 46 -0.25 -1.33 -6.45
N THR A 47 0.05 -2.61 -6.20
CA THR A 47 1.01 -3.39 -7.00
C THR A 47 0.50 -4.80 -7.31
N LEU A 48 0.69 -5.24 -8.56
CA LEU A 48 0.49 -6.62 -8.97
C LEU A 48 1.79 -7.41 -8.83
N PHE A 49 1.75 -8.53 -8.14
CA PHE A 49 2.87 -9.45 -7.95
C PHE A 49 2.64 -10.72 -8.74
N PHE A 50 3.61 -11.11 -9.57
CA PHE A 50 3.52 -12.27 -10.44
C PHE A 50 4.43 -13.40 -9.97
N PHE A 51 3.88 -14.61 -9.86
CA PHE A 51 4.52 -15.85 -9.41
C PHE A 51 4.41 -16.92 -10.50
N ASN A 52 5.26 -17.96 -10.49
CA ASN A 52 5.07 -19.07 -11.45
C ASN A 52 3.86 -19.90 -11.04
N ASP A 53 3.71 -20.15 -9.74
CA ASP A 53 2.64 -20.95 -9.16
C ASP A 53 2.04 -20.27 -7.91
N LYS A 54 0.84 -20.72 -7.52
CA LYS A 54 0.15 -20.31 -6.29
C LYS A 54 0.94 -20.63 -5.02
N LYS A 55 1.75 -21.69 -5.05
CA LYS A 55 2.55 -22.14 -3.89
C LYS A 55 3.90 -21.43 -3.75
N ASP A 56 4.29 -20.65 -4.75
CA ASP A 56 5.59 -19.99 -4.74
C ASP A 56 5.63 -18.91 -3.64
N THR A 57 6.76 -18.87 -2.94
CA THR A 57 7.05 -17.84 -1.94
C THR A 57 7.67 -16.60 -2.56
N ASP A 58 8.22 -16.72 -3.77
CA ASP A 58 9.02 -15.72 -4.43
C ASP A 58 8.33 -15.25 -5.71
N TYR A 59 8.12 -13.94 -5.84
CA TYR A 59 7.60 -13.35 -7.07
C TYR A 59 8.74 -13.15 -8.10
N ILE A 60 8.38 -13.23 -9.37
CA ILE A 60 9.29 -13.08 -10.51
C ILE A 60 9.30 -11.64 -11.00
N GLU A 61 8.12 -11.02 -10.97
CA GLU A 61 7.89 -9.68 -11.52
C GLU A 61 6.84 -8.96 -10.67
N THR A 62 6.96 -7.63 -10.64
CA THR A 62 5.95 -6.74 -10.06
C THR A 62 5.55 -5.68 -11.08
N LEU A 63 4.29 -5.27 -11.03
CA LEU A 63 3.76 -4.16 -11.81
C LEU A 63 3.12 -3.15 -10.87
N ASP A 64 3.77 -1.99 -10.75
CA ASP A 64 3.33 -0.86 -9.95
C ASP A 64 2.24 -0.07 -10.68
N LEU A 65 1.04 -0.03 -10.10
CA LEU A 65 -0.16 0.59 -10.68
C LEU A 65 -0.23 2.09 -10.42
N SER A 66 0.71 2.69 -9.67
CA SER A 66 0.75 4.16 -9.48
C SER A 66 0.95 4.94 -10.79
N ARG A 67 1.49 4.27 -11.81
CA ARG A 67 1.69 4.81 -13.16
C ARG A 67 0.61 4.38 -14.15
N LEU A 68 -0.46 3.76 -13.68
CA LEU A 68 -1.61 3.41 -14.50
C LEU A 68 -2.37 4.68 -14.90
N ILE A 69 -2.70 4.77 -16.18
CA ILE A 69 -3.52 5.84 -16.76
C ILE A 69 -4.96 5.36 -16.91
N SER A 70 -5.15 4.16 -17.46
CA SER A 70 -6.48 3.59 -17.65
C SER A 70 -6.43 2.07 -17.79
N VAL A 71 -7.57 1.43 -17.51
CA VAL A 71 -7.83 0.01 -17.79
C VAL A 71 -8.92 -0.08 -18.85
N THR A 72 -8.63 -0.75 -19.96
CA THR A 72 -9.57 -0.88 -21.08
C THR A 72 -9.73 -2.33 -21.51
N ASP A 73 -10.89 -2.66 -22.07
CA ASP A 73 -11.14 -4.00 -22.60
C ASP A 73 -10.50 -4.14 -23.99
N ASP A 74 -9.86 -5.28 -24.26
CA ASP A 74 -9.39 -5.63 -25.60
C ASP A 74 -10.42 -6.57 -26.24
N SER A 75 -11.28 -6.04 -27.10
CA SER A 75 -12.31 -6.80 -27.83
C SER A 75 -11.76 -7.54 -29.06
N SER A 76 -10.43 -7.67 -29.20
CA SER A 76 -9.86 -8.46 -30.30
C SER A 76 -10.31 -9.92 -30.19
N PRO A 77 -10.81 -10.52 -31.29
CA PRO A 77 -11.25 -11.91 -31.26
C PRO A 77 -10.09 -12.81 -30.89
N ASP A 78 -10.24 -13.57 -29.80
CA ASP A 78 -9.32 -14.62 -29.43
C ASP A 78 -9.73 -15.94 -30.10
N ARG A 79 -8.75 -16.82 -30.35
CA ARG A 79 -9.02 -18.19 -30.79
C ARG A 79 -9.64 -19.04 -29.67
N ASN A 80 -9.49 -18.60 -28.42
CA ASN A 80 -10.10 -19.20 -27.24
C ASN A 80 -11.36 -18.42 -26.84
N LEU A 81 -12.54 -19.02 -27.04
CA LEU A 81 -13.85 -18.35 -26.91
C LEU A 81 -14.18 -17.88 -25.47
N ASP A 82 -13.55 -18.49 -24.46
CA ASP A 82 -13.81 -18.16 -23.05
C ASP A 82 -12.81 -17.15 -22.46
N ALA A 83 -11.64 -16.96 -23.07
CA ALA A 83 -10.63 -16.04 -22.55
C ALA A 83 -10.97 -14.58 -22.87
N ALA A 84 -10.84 -13.70 -21.87
CA ALA A 84 -11.03 -12.27 -22.06
C ALA A 84 -9.70 -11.52 -21.93
N ARG A 85 -9.58 -10.36 -22.57
CA ARG A 85 -8.36 -9.56 -22.57
C ARG A 85 -8.61 -8.18 -21.99
N LEU A 86 -7.64 -7.69 -21.22
CA LEU A 86 -7.60 -6.34 -20.67
C LEU A 86 -6.26 -5.68 -20.97
N ASN A 87 -6.30 -4.38 -21.25
CA ASN A 87 -5.15 -3.54 -21.53
C ASN A 87 -4.95 -2.57 -20.36
N LEU A 88 -3.77 -2.62 -19.76
CA LEU A 88 -3.33 -1.66 -18.77
C LEU A 88 -2.47 -0.60 -19.47
N GLN A 89 -3.03 0.59 -19.64
CA GLN A 89 -2.27 1.71 -20.18
C GLN A 89 -1.44 2.33 -19.07
N MET A 90 -0.13 2.09 -19.08
CA MET A 90 0.82 2.71 -18.16
C MET A 90 1.44 3.96 -18.80
N LYS A 91 2.01 4.85 -17.99
CA LYS A 91 2.84 5.98 -18.47
C LYS A 91 3.99 5.52 -19.37
N ASP A 92 4.55 4.34 -19.09
CA ASP A 92 5.73 3.81 -19.77
C ASP A 92 5.39 2.85 -20.93
N GLY A 93 4.10 2.61 -21.21
CA GLY A 93 3.65 1.72 -22.27
C GLY A 93 2.37 0.97 -21.95
N ASN A 94 1.86 0.20 -22.92
CA ASN A 94 0.65 -0.60 -22.76
C ASN A 94 0.97 -2.06 -22.46
N ILE A 95 0.34 -2.63 -21.43
CA ILE A 95 0.50 -4.03 -21.04
C ILE A 95 -0.80 -4.77 -21.34
N LYS A 96 -0.69 -5.82 -22.17
CA LYS A 96 -1.81 -6.70 -22.49
C LYS A 96 -1.83 -7.90 -21.56
N ILE A 97 -2.96 -8.11 -20.90
CA ILE A 97 -3.21 -9.22 -19.99
C ILE A 97 -4.40 -10.03 -20.52
N THR A 98 -4.25 -11.35 -20.50
CA THR A 98 -5.33 -12.30 -20.82
C THR A 98 -5.79 -12.95 -19.53
N VAL A 99 -7.10 -13.04 -19.33
CA VAL A 99 -7.77 -13.56 -18.14
C VAL A 99 -8.68 -14.72 -18.51
N PRO A 100 -8.99 -15.64 -17.58
CA PRO A 100 -9.65 -16.90 -17.90
C PRO A 100 -11.13 -16.75 -18.29
N SER A 101 -11.80 -15.63 -17.96
CA SER A 101 -13.20 -15.41 -18.30
C SER A 101 -13.57 -13.92 -18.33
N ALA A 102 -14.73 -13.60 -18.92
CA ALA A 102 -15.29 -12.25 -18.92
C ALA A 102 -15.64 -11.77 -17.50
N GLU A 103 -16.13 -12.66 -16.63
CA GLU A 103 -16.40 -12.35 -15.22
C GLU A 103 -15.10 -12.02 -14.48
N ALA A 104 -14.04 -12.82 -14.71
CA ALA A 104 -12.74 -12.55 -14.14
C ALA A 104 -12.18 -11.20 -14.63
N ARG A 105 -12.43 -10.82 -15.88
CA ARG A 105 -12.05 -9.50 -16.43
C ARG A 105 -12.71 -8.37 -15.66
N GLU A 106 -14.02 -8.45 -15.45
CA GLU A 106 -14.76 -7.41 -14.71
C GLU A 106 -14.28 -7.31 -13.26
N LEU A 107 -13.97 -8.45 -12.62
CA LEU A 107 -13.36 -8.46 -11.29
C LEU A 107 -11.98 -7.80 -11.27
N TRP A 108 -11.06 -8.22 -12.14
CA TRP A 108 -9.72 -7.63 -12.22
C TRP A 108 -9.78 -6.13 -12.51
N LYS A 109 -10.64 -5.70 -13.45
CA LYS A 109 -10.88 -4.29 -13.77
C LYS A 109 -11.37 -3.54 -12.54
N GLY A 110 -12.34 -4.10 -11.82
CA GLY A 110 -12.91 -3.50 -10.63
C GLY A 110 -11.91 -3.37 -9.48
N PHE A 111 -11.20 -4.43 -9.15
CA PHE A 111 -10.18 -4.39 -8.10
C PHE A 111 -9.04 -3.42 -8.43
N ILE A 112 -8.50 -3.45 -9.66
CA ILE A 112 -7.44 -2.53 -10.09
C ILE A 112 -7.92 -1.08 -9.98
N HIS A 113 -9.10 -0.76 -10.53
CA HIS A 113 -9.67 0.58 -10.43
C HIS A 113 -9.88 1.00 -8.97
N SER A 114 -10.39 0.10 -8.13
CA SER A 114 -10.67 0.38 -6.73
C SER A 114 -9.42 0.71 -5.91
N VAL A 115 -8.32 -0.01 -6.12
CA VAL A 115 -7.07 0.31 -5.41
C VAL A 115 -6.37 1.54 -5.99
N THR A 116 -6.50 1.79 -7.30
CA THR A 116 -5.83 2.94 -7.93
C THR A 116 -6.54 4.26 -7.69
N GLU A 117 -7.89 4.25 -7.67
CA GLU A 117 -8.71 5.45 -7.50
C GLU A 117 -9.30 5.59 -6.08
N LEU A 118 -9.11 4.58 -5.21
CA LEU A 118 -9.72 4.51 -3.87
C LEU A 118 -11.24 4.70 -3.89
N SER A 119 -11.87 4.28 -5.00
CA SER A 119 -13.27 4.52 -5.30
C SER A 119 -13.91 3.27 -5.91
N LEU A 120 -15.23 3.14 -5.76
CA LEU A 120 -15.96 2.07 -6.43
C LEU A 120 -16.23 2.47 -7.89
N PRO A 121 -15.99 1.58 -8.85
CA PRO A 121 -16.36 1.81 -10.23
C PRO A 121 -17.88 1.95 -10.38
N SER A 122 -18.34 3.01 -11.03
CA SER A 122 -19.76 3.34 -11.17
C SER A 122 -20.53 2.37 -12.09
N SER A 123 -19.84 1.62 -12.95
CA SER A 123 -20.44 0.84 -14.04
C SER A 123 -19.76 -0.51 -14.24
N LEU A 124 -19.87 -1.42 -13.26
CA LEU A 124 -19.43 -2.81 -13.41
C LEU A 124 -20.59 -3.79 -13.19
N ASN A 125 -20.55 -4.89 -13.94
CA ASN A 125 -21.50 -6.00 -13.82
C ASN A 125 -21.11 -6.93 -12.66
N LEU A 126 -20.99 -6.38 -11.44
CA LEU A 126 -20.58 -7.12 -10.25
C LEU A 126 -21.78 -7.44 -9.36
N LEU A 127 -21.76 -8.64 -8.78
CA LEU A 127 -22.71 -9.07 -7.76
C LEU A 127 -22.47 -8.32 -6.44
N PRO A 128 -23.49 -8.20 -5.57
CA PRO A 128 -23.35 -7.48 -4.29
C PRO A 128 -22.18 -7.96 -3.42
N GLY A 129 -21.92 -9.27 -3.40
CA GLY A 129 -20.77 -9.85 -2.68
C GLY A 129 -19.43 -9.40 -3.24
N GLN A 130 -19.31 -9.29 -4.56
CA GLN A 130 -18.09 -8.81 -5.22
C GLN A 130 -17.87 -7.32 -4.94
N ILE A 131 -18.94 -6.50 -4.96
CA ILE A 131 -18.88 -5.09 -4.57
C ILE A 131 -18.42 -4.93 -3.11
N HIS A 132 -18.88 -5.81 -2.22
CA HIS A 132 -18.45 -5.81 -0.82
C HIS A 132 -16.94 -6.08 -0.69
N MET A 133 -16.40 -7.05 -1.45
CA MET A 133 -14.96 -7.32 -1.47
C MET A 133 -14.16 -6.10 -1.98
N LEU A 134 -14.64 -5.40 -3.01
CA LEU A 134 -13.99 -4.17 -3.49
C LEU A 134 -13.99 -3.08 -2.42
N LYS A 135 -15.10 -2.91 -1.69
CA LYS A 135 -15.16 -1.97 -0.55
C LYS A 135 -14.15 -2.33 0.53
N GLU A 136 -14.05 -3.61 0.88
CA GLU A 136 -13.09 -4.07 1.87
C GLU A 136 -11.66 -3.78 1.43
N ALA A 137 -11.32 -4.04 0.16
CA ALA A 137 -10.01 -3.70 -0.41
C ALA A 137 -9.70 -2.20 -0.35
N ILE A 138 -10.69 -1.34 -0.67
CA ILE A 138 -10.53 0.12 -0.55
C ILE A 138 -10.29 0.54 0.90
N GLU A 139 -11.05 -0.01 1.85
CA GLU A 139 -10.87 0.32 3.26
C GLU A 139 -9.54 -0.20 3.79
N GLN A 140 -9.10 -1.40 3.38
CA GLN A 140 -7.77 -1.90 3.71
C GLN A 140 -6.67 -1.00 3.11
N GLU A 141 -6.82 -0.52 1.88
CA GLU A 141 -5.87 0.43 1.26
C GLU A 141 -5.92 1.82 1.92
N LYS A 142 -7.03 2.22 2.53
CA LYS A 142 -7.12 3.45 3.35
C LYS A 142 -6.52 3.27 4.74
N VAL A 143 -6.57 2.07 5.30
CA VAL A 143 -6.06 1.72 6.64
C VAL A 143 -4.59 1.30 6.62
N GLN A 144 -4.07 0.71 5.55
CA GLN A 144 -2.64 0.45 5.38
C GLN A 144 -1.73 1.69 5.52
N PRO A 145 -2.15 2.89 5.06
CA PRO A 145 -1.49 4.13 5.40
C PRO A 145 -1.34 4.35 6.90
N GLN A 146 -2.14 3.73 7.78
CA GLN A 146 -2.07 3.92 9.24
C GLN A 146 -1.21 2.88 9.97
N ALA A 147 -1.13 1.63 9.48
CA ALA A 147 -0.34 0.58 10.15
C ALA A 147 1.18 0.74 9.96
N ASP A 148 1.61 1.28 8.81
CA ASP A 148 3.03 1.60 8.52
C ASP A 148 3.41 3.05 8.88
N MET A 149 2.55 3.73 9.62
CA MET A 149 2.67 5.15 9.87
C MET A 149 3.35 5.45 11.19
N PRO A 150 4.32 6.39 11.25
CA PRO A 150 4.92 6.78 12.51
C PRO A 150 3.87 7.35 13.47
N ALA A 151 4.10 7.17 14.77
CA ALA A 151 3.21 7.64 15.84
C ALA A 151 2.91 9.15 15.77
N CYS A 152 3.78 9.94 15.14
CA CYS A 152 3.59 11.37 14.91
C CYS A 152 2.85 11.72 13.62
N TYR A 153 2.14 10.78 13.01
CA TYR A 153 1.27 11.06 11.88
C TYR A 153 -0.13 11.48 12.31
N TYR A 154 -0.58 12.58 11.73
CA TYR A 154 -1.93 13.07 11.90
C TYR A 154 -2.53 13.39 10.54
N ASN A 155 -3.76 12.95 10.31
CA ASN A 155 -4.51 13.26 9.10
C ASN A 155 -5.08 14.68 9.17
N VAL A 156 -4.21 15.68 9.04
CA VAL A 156 -4.51 17.10 9.19
C VAL A 156 -3.95 17.94 8.04
N SER A 157 -4.56 19.09 7.77
CA SER A 157 -4.07 20.06 6.81
C SER A 157 -2.79 20.76 7.30
N ARG A 158 -2.17 21.55 6.40
CA ARG A 158 -0.98 22.35 6.75
C ARG A 158 -1.25 23.31 7.90
N LEU A 159 -2.39 23.98 7.89
CA LEU A 159 -2.75 24.97 8.91
C LEU A 159 -3.04 24.30 10.25
N GLU A 160 -3.82 23.22 10.24
CA GLU A 160 -4.13 22.44 11.44
C GLU A 160 -2.87 21.85 12.08
N ALA A 161 -1.91 21.39 11.27
CA ALA A 161 -0.62 20.91 11.77
C ALA A 161 0.18 22.01 12.49
N MET A 162 0.18 23.24 11.97
CA MET A 162 0.86 24.36 12.64
C MET A 162 0.20 24.65 13.98
N LEU A 163 -1.13 24.73 14.01
CA LEU A 163 -1.90 24.96 15.23
C LEU A 163 -1.70 23.83 16.25
N LEU A 164 -1.60 22.58 15.80
CA LEU A 164 -1.40 21.43 16.68
C LEU A 164 -0.01 21.46 17.34
N LEU A 165 1.04 21.77 16.58
CA LEU A 165 2.39 21.97 17.14
C LEU A 165 2.49 23.24 17.99
N GLU A 166 1.61 24.22 17.76
CA GLU A 166 1.51 25.40 18.61
C GLU A 166 0.92 25.04 19.98
N ARG A 167 -0.21 24.32 19.96
CA ARG A 167 -0.98 23.93 21.14
C ARG A 167 -0.29 22.88 22.00
N GLU A 168 0.36 21.90 21.38
CA GLU A 168 0.94 20.73 22.06
C GLU A 168 2.48 20.81 22.11
N SER A 169 3.03 22.02 22.31
CA SER A 169 4.46 22.30 22.18
C SER A 169 5.36 21.50 23.13
N GLU A 170 4.80 21.03 24.25
CA GLU A 170 5.49 20.23 25.26
C GLU A 170 5.63 18.75 24.85
N LYS A 171 4.79 18.26 23.92
CA LYS A 171 4.71 16.84 23.53
C LYS A 171 5.49 16.50 22.27
N GLY A 172 6.07 17.51 21.63
CA GLY A 172 6.85 17.37 20.40
C GLY A 172 6.62 18.55 19.46
N ASN A 173 7.56 18.72 18.54
CA ASN A 173 7.63 19.86 17.65
C ASN A 173 7.80 19.44 16.18
N LEU A 174 7.56 18.16 15.88
CA LEU A 174 7.56 17.58 14.54
C LEU A 174 6.34 16.68 14.37
N LEU A 175 5.64 16.78 13.23
CA LEU A 175 4.59 15.83 12.86
C LEU A 175 4.57 15.55 11.36
N LEU A 176 4.10 14.38 11.00
CA LEU A 176 3.87 13.95 9.62
C LEU A 176 2.39 14.12 9.26
N ARG A 177 2.11 14.57 8.04
CA ARG A 177 0.74 14.77 7.54
C ARG A 177 0.63 14.47 6.05
N PRO A 178 -0.58 14.25 5.51
CA PRO A 178 -0.75 14.15 4.07
C PRO A 178 -0.39 15.47 3.35
N GLY A 179 0.12 15.32 2.13
CA GLY A 179 0.33 16.40 1.17
C GLY A 179 -0.98 16.85 0.51
N ARG A 180 -0.93 17.97 -0.21
CA ARG A 180 -2.13 18.59 -0.83
C ARG A 180 -2.76 17.72 -1.93
N ASN A 181 -1.97 16.85 -2.55
CA ASN A 181 -2.37 16.10 -3.75
C ASN A 181 -2.67 14.62 -3.46
N GLY A 182 -2.75 14.20 -2.19
CA GLY A 182 -3.08 12.82 -1.78
C GLY A 182 -2.03 11.74 -2.08
N SER A 183 -1.05 12.03 -2.94
CA SER A 183 0.02 11.11 -3.36
C SER A 183 1.38 11.39 -2.72
N SER A 184 1.48 12.45 -1.92
CA SER A 184 2.70 12.87 -1.21
C SER A 184 2.42 13.10 0.26
N PHE A 185 3.48 13.15 1.06
CA PHE A 185 3.45 13.47 2.47
C PHE A 185 4.18 14.79 2.73
N ALA A 186 3.94 15.38 3.88
CA ALA A 186 4.70 16.52 4.35
C ALA A 186 5.03 16.37 5.82
N VAL A 187 6.27 16.70 6.20
CA VAL A 187 6.66 16.85 7.60
C VAL A 187 6.56 18.32 7.94
N THR A 188 5.76 18.67 8.94
CA THR A 188 5.72 20.01 9.52
C THR A 188 6.54 20.02 10.80
N THR A 189 7.42 21.00 10.94
CA THR A 189 8.21 21.20 12.16
C THR A 189 8.02 22.60 12.70
N ARG A 190 8.12 22.76 14.02
CA ARG A 190 8.17 24.03 14.74
C ARG A 190 9.47 24.14 15.51
N GLN A 191 10.16 25.27 15.42
CA GLN A 191 11.34 25.55 16.24
C GLN A 191 11.24 26.97 16.77
N ASP A 192 11.48 27.15 18.06
CA ASP A 192 11.46 28.47 18.69
C ASP A 192 12.91 29.00 18.72
N LEU A 193 13.16 30.10 17.99
CA LEU A 193 14.46 30.74 17.82
C LEU A 193 14.31 32.23 18.18
N ASP A 194 15.10 32.69 19.16
CA ASP A 194 15.13 34.10 19.61
C ASP A 194 13.76 34.69 19.94
N GLY A 195 12.87 33.89 20.55
CA GLY A 195 11.52 34.30 20.91
C GLY A 195 10.50 34.30 19.75
N SER A 196 10.90 33.84 18.56
CA SER A 196 10.03 33.66 17.41
C SER A 196 9.84 32.18 17.06
N SER A 197 8.59 31.76 16.78
CA SER A 197 8.28 30.41 16.34
C SER A 197 8.39 30.29 14.82
N ILE A 198 9.31 29.46 14.34
CA ILE A 198 9.56 29.20 12.93
C ILE A 198 8.98 27.85 12.55
N PHE A 199 8.12 27.85 11.52
CA PHE A 199 7.57 26.63 10.94
C PHE A 199 8.28 26.28 9.63
N LYS A 200 8.68 25.01 9.48
CA LYS A 200 9.21 24.47 8.22
C LYS A 200 8.32 23.32 7.76
N HIS A 201 8.22 23.16 6.44
CA HIS A 201 7.48 22.08 5.83
C HIS A 201 8.36 21.37 4.80
N TYR A 202 8.66 20.11 5.06
CA TYR A 202 9.46 19.26 4.17
C TYR A 202 8.52 18.40 3.35
N LEU A 203 8.65 18.44 2.03
CA LEU A 203 7.88 17.58 1.14
C LEU A 203 8.53 16.19 1.08
N VAL A 204 7.71 15.16 1.19
CA VAL A 204 8.14 13.76 1.16
C VAL A 204 7.38 13.05 0.06
N THR A 205 8.10 12.55 -0.93
CA THR A 205 7.53 11.88 -2.10
C THR A 205 7.84 10.40 -2.09
N ARG A 206 6.87 9.59 -2.53
CA ARG A 206 7.07 8.15 -2.72
C ARG A 206 7.81 7.92 -4.04
N MET A 207 8.93 7.21 -3.97
CA MET A 207 9.72 6.78 -5.12
C MET A 207 9.09 5.57 -5.81
N HIS A 208 9.46 5.34 -7.07
CA HIS A 208 8.96 4.22 -7.90
C HIS A 208 9.31 2.82 -7.37
N ASP A 209 10.32 2.72 -6.51
CA ASP A 209 10.75 1.46 -5.87
C ASP A 209 10.09 1.22 -4.50
N GLY A 210 9.11 2.06 -4.12
CA GLY A 210 8.39 1.97 -2.87
C GLY A 210 9.04 2.71 -1.69
N ARG A 211 10.26 3.24 -1.86
CA ARG A 211 10.93 4.08 -0.86
C ARG A 211 10.35 5.50 -0.81
N PHE A 212 10.81 6.30 0.13
CA PHE A 212 10.45 7.71 0.28
C PHE A 212 11.66 8.61 0.03
N SER A 213 11.42 9.83 -0.44
CA SER A 213 12.45 10.84 -0.63
C SER A 213 12.04 12.12 0.08
N ILE A 214 12.95 12.68 0.88
CA ILE A 214 12.76 14.02 1.44
C ILE A 214 13.27 15.03 0.40
N GLU A 215 12.39 15.93 -0.05
CA GLU A 215 12.74 17.01 -0.98
C GLU A 215 13.44 18.15 -0.23
N VAL A 216 14.76 18.05 -0.17
CA VAL A 216 15.68 19.09 0.28
C VAL A 216 16.77 19.27 -0.80
N GLU A 217 17.67 20.24 -0.63
CA GLU A 217 18.74 20.55 -1.61
C GLU A 217 19.51 19.30 -2.07
N ASN A 218 19.72 18.34 -1.17
CA ASN A 218 20.23 17.01 -1.48
C ASN A 218 19.19 15.95 -1.12
N PRO A 219 18.41 15.42 -2.08
CA PRO A 219 17.33 14.48 -1.81
C PRO A 219 17.80 13.28 -0.99
N VAL A 220 17.11 13.01 0.10
CA VAL A 220 17.47 11.93 1.05
C VAL A 220 16.51 10.77 0.86
N PRO A 221 16.98 9.60 0.35
CA PRO A 221 16.15 8.42 0.23
C PRO A 221 16.02 7.69 1.57
N CYS A 222 14.79 7.39 1.96
CA CYS A 222 14.40 6.69 3.18
C CYS A 222 13.61 5.42 2.81
N ALA A 223 13.80 4.30 3.51
CA ALA A 223 13.07 3.08 3.16
C ALA A 223 11.60 3.15 3.59
N THR A 224 11.32 3.78 4.73
CA THR A 224 9.98 3.93 5.32
C THR A 224 9.71 5.38 5.77
N LEU A 225 8.45 5.69 6.08
CA LEU A 225 8.08 6.98 6.70
C LEU A 225 8.61 7.10 8.14
N HIS A 226 8.85 5.98 8.82
CA HIS A 226 9.55 5.96 10.10
C HIS A 226 11.00 6.46 9.93
N ASP A 227 11.71 5.98 8.91
CA ASP A 227 13.08 6.41 8.62
C ASP A 227 13.17 7.90 8.27
N VAL A 228 12.13 8.46 7.64
CA VAL A 228 12.05 9.90 7.37
C VAL A 228 12.03 10.69 8.68
N VAL A 229 11.22 10.25 9.65
CA VAL A 229 11.12 10.89 10.96
C VAL A 229 12.44 10.73 11.72
N THR A 230 12.96 9.51 11.82
CA THR A 230 14.24 9.21 12.47
C THR A 230 15.38 10.03 11.87
N PHE A 231 15.46 10.12 10.54
CA PHE A 231 16.47 10.93 9.86
C PHE A 231 16.42 12.41 10.28
N LEU A 232 15.23 13.00 10.38
CA LEU A 232 15.09 14.41 10.79
C LEU A 232 15.46 14.63 12.26
N VAL A 233 15.11 13.69 13.14
CA VAL A 233 15.51 13.73 14.56
C VAL A 233 17.03 13.63 14.70
N ASP A 234 17.64 12.65 14.04
CA ASP A 234 19.09 12.42 14.10
C ASP A 234 19.87 13.59 13.48
N LYS A 235 19.42 14.10 12.33
CA LYS A 235 20.07 15.20 11.62
C LYS A 235 20.04 16.52 12.40
N THR A 236 19.08 16.67 13.30
CA THR A 236 18.94 17.85 14.17
C THR A 236 19.45 17.61 15.58
N GLU A 237 20.17 16.52 15.82
CA GLU A 237 20.75 16.17 17.13
C GLU A 237 19.70 16.17 18.26
N GLY A 238 18.47 15.75 17.94
CA GLY A 238 17.35 15.70 18.88
C GLY A 238 16.62 17.03 19.11
N ALA A 239 16.97 18.11 18.40
CA ALA A 239 16.22 19.37 18.48
C ALA A 239 14.79 19.25 17.90
N LEU A 240 14.56 18.26 17.04
CA LEU A 240 13.22 17.84 16.63
C LEU A 240 12.81 16.59 17.38
N ALA A 241 11.59 16.59 17.91
CA ALA A 241 10.96 15.49 18.61
C ALA A 241 9.57 15.21 18.00
N PRO A 242 9.27 13.94 17.66
CA PRO A 242 7.98 13.56 17.10
C PRO A 242 6.86 13.84 18.10
N LEU A 243 5.79 14.51 17.63
CA LEU A 243 4.60 14.80 18.42
C LEU A 243 3.82 13.51 18.65
N VAL A 244 3.72 13.07 19.91
CA VAL A 244 2.92 11.90 20.30
C VAL A 244 1.80 12.35 21.23
N LEU A 245 0.56 12.16 20.81
CA LEU A 245 -0.63 12.36 21.64
C LEU A 245 -1.02 11.01 22.26
N GLU A 246 -1.26 10.98 23.57
CA GLU A 246 -1.65 9.77 24.33
C GLU A 246 -2.99 9.14 23.90
N GLU A 247 -3.72 9.75 22.97
CA GLU A 247 -5.04 9.30 22.49
C GLU A 247 -5.01 7.95 21.74
N ALA A 248 -3.84 7.34 21.51
CA ALA A 248 -3.72 6.05 20.84
C ALA A 248 -4.21 4.84 21.65
N TYR A 249 -4.44 4.97 22.98
CA TYR A 249 -4.92 3.85 23.79
C TYR A 249 -6.42 3.56 23.59
N GLU A 250 -7.25 4.58 23.31
CA GLU A 250 -8.72 4.41 23.30
C GLU A 250 -9.26 3.67 22.06
N LYS A 251 -8.50 3.57 20.96
CA LYS A 251 -8.93 2.83 19.75
C LYS A 251 -8.59 1.34 19.76
N SER A 252 -7.88 0.85 20.78
CA SER A 252 -7.46 -0.57 20.87
C SER A 252 -8.39 -1.46 21.71
N ILE A 253 -9.38 -0.90 22.41
CA ILE A 253 -10.24 -1.68 23.34
C ILE A 253 -11.47 -2.29 22.63
N THR A 254 -11.72 -2.04 21.35
CA THR A 254 -12.87 -2.65 20.63
C THR A 254 -12.56 -3.97 19.92
N GLY A 255 -11.31 -4.45 19.94
CA GLY A 255 -10.88 -5.67 19.23
C GLY A 255 -10.67 -6.92 20.09
N ALA A 256 -10.56 -6.79 21.41
CA ALA A 256 -10.33 -7.94 22.29
C ALA A 256 -11.66 -8.66 22.57
N ARG A 257 -12.02 -9.63 21.72
CA ARG A 257 -13.08 -10.59 22.06
C ARG A 257 -12.66 -11.32 23.35
N PRO A 258 -13.43 -11.25 24.45
CA PRO A 258 -13.07 -11.97 25.66
C PRO A 258 -12.98 -13.47 25.35
N PRO A 259 -12.02 -14.19 25.98
CA PRO A 259 -11.88 -15.62 25.78
C PRO A 259 -13.20 -16.32 26.10
N PRO A 260 -13.59 -17.38 25.35
CA PRO A 260 -14.80 -18.12 25.66
C PRO A 260 -14.72 -18.70 27.09
N PRO A 261 -15.83 -18.70 27.83
CA PRO A 261 -15.84 -19.26 29.18
C PRO A 261 -15.42 -20.74 29.14
N PRO A 262 -14.70 -21.22 30.17
CA PRO A 262 -14.28 -22.61 30.23
C PRO A 262 -15.51 -23.52 30.18
N ARG A 263 -15.44 -24.57 29.35
CA ARG A 263 -16.49 -25.58 29.24
C ARG A 263 -16.64 -26.26 30.61
N LEU A 264 -17.78 -26.04 31.26
CA LEU A 264 -18.21 -26.83 32.41
C LEU A 264 -18.37 -28.29 31.96
N CYS A 265 -17.50 -29.17 32.45
CA CYS A 265 -17.72 -30.61 32.35
C CYS A 265 -19.03 -30.97 33.07
N PRO A 266 -19.92 -31.77 32.46
CA PRO A 266 -21.09 -32.28 33.17
C PRO A 266 -20.64 -33.22 34.32
N PRO A 267 -21.25 -33.11 35.50
CA PRO A 267 -20.90 -33.94 36.64
C PRO A 267 -21.40 -35.39 36.46
N ASN A 268 -20.52 -36.33 36.79
CA ASN A 268 -20.78 -37.72 37.17
C ASN A 268 -21.64 -38.58 36.23
N GLN A 269 -20.98 -39.46 35.48
CA GLN A 269 -21.43 -40.84 35.38
C GLN A 269 -20.46 -41.72 36.17
N VAL A 270 -20.93 -42.12 37.36
CA VAL A 270 -20.34 -43.21 38.14
C VAL A 270 -20.59 -44.49 37.36
N ALA A 271 -19.52 -45.17 36.95
CA ALA A 271 -19.61 -46.51 36.38
C ALA A 271 -19.87 -47.52 37.50
N PRO A 272 -20.77 -48.52 37.30
CA PRO A 272 -20.60 -49.83 37.89
C PRO A 272 -19.59 -50.67 37.09
#